data_AF-A0A955J4Z5-F1
#
_entry.id   AF-A0A955J4Z5-F1
#
_cell.length_a   1.000
_cell.length_b   1.000
_cell.length_c   1.000
_cell.angle_alpha   90.00
_cell.angle_beta   90.00
_cell.angle_gamma   90.00
#
_symmetry.space_group_name_H-M   'P 1'
#
loop_
_entity.id
_entity.type
_entity.pdbx_description
1 polymer ?
#
loop_
_entity_poly.entity_id
_entity_poly.type
_entity_poly.pdbx_seq_one_letter_code
_entity_poly.pdbx_strand_id
1 'polypeptide(L)'
;MADPDTRFTELAVFENEFEASVIASILEDAGIPAKVVGGHLDNLGPMATGQRVRVAVAAADAERADEILRRTVERATDRRLALTAEGACVNCGQDMSERVDQEVCAGCGVNLRALAERLREYGPVLSMPEGQPRISGRFGRIVSRIILVFFGIPFAAVLTLTLGGNPWGAALAVAVIAVLLAVILLRWRRT
;
A
#
# COMPACT_ATOMS: atom_id res chain seq x y z
N MET A 1 18.89 -1.89 27.94
CA MET A 1 19.41 -3.26 28.14
C MET A 1 18.24 -4.09 28.61
N ALA A 2 17.81 -5.09 27.83
CA ALA A 2 16.72 -5.98 28.22
C ALA A 2 17.26 -7.01 29.25
N ASP A 3 16.48 -7.26 30.29
CA ASP A 3 16.80 -8.24 31.34
C ASP A 3 16.81 -9.65 30.73
N PRO A 4 17.92 -10.42 30.85
CA PRO A 4 18.04 -11.75 30.25
C PRO A 4 17.00 -12.77 30.75
N ASP A 5 16.32 -12.50 31.87
CA ASP A 5 15.24 -13.37 32.40
C ASP A 5 13.84 -13.00 31.91
N THR A 6 13.72 -12.04 30.99
CA THR A 6 12.40 -11.65 30.44
C THR A 6 11.81 -12.80 29.63
N ARG A 7 10.81 -13.48 30.20
CA ARG A 7 10.01 -14.49 29.49
C ARG A 7 9.12 -13.78 28.47
N PHE A 8 9.31 -14.11 27.20
CA PHE A 8 8.45 -13.64 26.13
C PHE A 8 7.25 -14.57 25.97
N THR A 9 6.07 -13.98 25.81
CA THR A 9 4.82 -14.68 25.52
C THR A 9 4.38 -14.33 24.11
N GLU A 10 3.92 -15.32 23.35
CA GLU A 10 3.32 -15.14 22.03
C GLU A 10 1.97 -14.42 22.17
N LEU A 11 1.82 -13.30 21.45
CA LEU A 11 0.61 -12.48 21.47
C LEU A 11 -0.31 -12.84 20.29
N ALA A 12 0.25 -12.93 19.08
CA ALA A 12 -0.51 -13.20 17.86
C ALA A 12 0.37 -13.83 16.77
N VAL A 13 -0.30 -14.50 15.82
CA VAL A 13 0.32 -15.18 14.68
C VAL A 13 -0.26 -14.64 13.38
N PHE A 14 0.62 -14.33 12.43
CA PHE A 14 0.32 -13.70 11.14
C PHE A 14 0.85 -14.55 9.99
N GLU A 15 0.24 -14.38 8.81
CA GLU A 15 0.63 -15.08 7.58
C GLU A 15 1.81 -14.41 6.87
N ASN A 16 2.09 -13.15 7.19
CA ASN A 16 3.17 -12.38 6.59
C ASN A 16 3.87 -11.46 7.60
N GLU A 17 5.10 -11.07 7.27
CA GLU A 17 5.95 -10.22 8.13
C GLU A 17 5.45 -8.77 8.21
N PHE A 18 4.78 -8.30 7.17
CA PHE A 18 4.24 -6.94 7.11
C PHE A 18 3.19 -6.71 8.21
N GLU A 19 2.20 -7.61 8.33
CA GLU A 19 1.17 -7.54 9.37
C GLU A 19 1.77 -7.61 10.78
N ALA A 20 2.69 -8.57 11.00
CA ALA A 20 3.38 -8.70 12.28
C ALA A 20 4.16 -7.42 12.64
N SER A 21 4.80 -6.79 11.65
CA SER A 21 5.56 -5.54 11.83
C SER A 21 4.66 -4.34 12.14
N VAL A 22 3.48 -4.25 11.52
CA VAL A 22 2.50 -3.20 11.84
C VAL A 22 2.04 -3.32 13.29
N ILE A 23 1.71 -4.53 13.74
CA ILE A 23 1.29 -4.78 15.12
C ILE A 23 2.43 -4.49 16.10
N ALA A 24 3.67 -4.92 15.78
CA ALA A 24 4.84 -4.60 16.60
C ALA A 24 5.04 -3.08 16.72
N SER A 25 4.94 -2.33 15.62
CA SER A 25 5.07 -0.86 15.62
C SER A 25 4.01 -0.18 16.49
N ILE A 26 2.75 -0.64 16.45
CA ILE A 26 1.67 -0.10 17.30
C ILE A 26 1.97 -0.30 18.78
N LEU A 27 2.52 -1.47 19.15
CA LEU A 27 2.89 -1.79 20.52
C LEU A 27 4.10 -0.97 20.99
N GLU A 28 5.12 -0.84 20.13
CA GLU A 28 6.31 -0.03 20.39
C GLU A 28 5.98 1.45 20.58
N ASP A 29 5.11 2.01 19.74
CA ASP A 29 4.60 3.39 19.89
C ASP A 29 3.86 3.60 21.22
N ALA A 30 3.23 2.54 21.74
CA ALA A 30 2.57 2.55 23.04
C ALA A 30 3.51 2.25 24.23
N GLY A 31 4.82 2.13 23.96
CA GLY A 31 5.86 1.88 24.94
C GLY A 31 6.00 0.43 25.38
N ILE A 32 5.47 -0.53 24.61
CA ILE A 32 5.60 -1.96 24.87
C ILE A 32 6.59 -2.56 23.86
N PRO A 33 7.78 -3.01 24.29
CA PRO A 33 8.73 -3.67 23.41
C PRO A 33 8.12 -4.96 22.83
N ALA A 34 7.99 -5.01 21.51
CA ALA A 34 7.49 -6.17 20.78
C ALA A 34 8.62 -6.79 19.95
N LYS A 35 8.56 -8.11 19.76
CA LYS A 35 9.52 -8.85 18.94
C LYS A 35 8.78 -9.66 17.89
N VAL A 36 9.15 -9.44 16.63
CA VAL A 36 8.70 -10.28 15.52
C VAL A 36 9.62 -11.51 15.42
N VAL A 37 9.03 -12.70 15.45
CA VAL A 37 9.73 -13.98 15.42
C VAL A 37 9.27 -14.78 14.20
N GLY A 38 10.22 -15.30 13.42
CA GLY A 38 9.94 -16.14 12.25
C GLY A 38 9.90 -15.42 10.90
N GLY A 39 10.13 -14.10 10.86
CA GLY A 39 10.38 -13.37 9.61
C GLY A 39 11.75 -13.73 9.00
N HIS A 40 11.83 -13.80 7.68
CA HIS A 40 13.09 -13.80 6.95
C HIS A 40 13.09 -12.55 6.08
N LEU A 41 14.15 -11.73 6.18
CA LEU A 41 14.32 -10.45 5.47
C LEU A 41 14.12 -10.56 3.95
N ASP A 42 14.22 -11.76 3.39
CA ASP A 42 14.03 -12.04 1.96
C ASP A 42 12.56 -11.96 1.51
N ASN A 43 11.59 -11.88 2.44
CA ASN A 43 10.15 -11.99 2.17
C ASN A 43 9.34 -10.75 2.58
N LEU A 44 9.80 -9.55 2.20
CA LEU A 44 9.06 -8.29 2.39
C LEU A 44 7.85 -8.12 1.44
N GLY A 45 7.43 -9.18 0.75
CA GLY A 45 6.33 -9.18 -0.22
C GLY A 45 5.04 -9.76 0.35
N PRO A 46 3.86 -9.42 -0.23
CA PRO A 46 2.55 -9.90 0.23
C PRO A 46 2.27 -11.37 -0.12
N MET A 47 3.28 -12.14 -0.54
CA MET A 47 3.08 -13.56 -0.84
C MET A 47 3.19 -14.36 0.46
N ALA A 48 2.09 -14.97 0.88
CA ALA A 48 2.08 -15.89 2.00
C ALA A 48 3.04 -17.06 1.71
N THR A 49 4.16 -17.12 2.42
CA THR A 49 5.18 -18.16 2.22
C THR A 49 4.89 -19.43 3.03
N GLY A 50 3.68 -19.58 3.59
CA GLY A 50 3.31 -20.68 4.49
C GLY A 50 4.05 -20.65 5.83
N GLN A 51 4.94 -19.68 6.05
CA GLN A 51 5.65 -19.48 7.30
C GLN A 51 4.83 -18.54 8.19
N ARG A 52 4.45 -19.04 9.36
CA ARG A 52 3.72 -18.28 10.37
C ARG A 52 4.68 -17.34 11.10
N VAL A 53 4.49 -16.04 10.92
CA VAL A 53 5.24 -14.99 11.61
C VAL A 53 4.52 -14.67 12.92
N ARG A 54 5.27 -14.47 14.01
CA ARG A 54 4.70 -14.33 15.36
C ARG A 54 5.13 -13.00 15.97
N VAL A 55 4.24 -12.38 16.73
CA VAL A 55 4.59 -11.23 17.57
C VAL A 55 4.59 -11.68 19.02
N ALA A 56 5.71 -11.45 19.71
CA ALA A 56 5.89 -11.79 21.11
C ALA A 56 6.23 -10.54 21.93
N VAL A 57 5.72 -10.48 23.16
CA VAL A 57 5.94 -9.40 24.13
C VAL A 57 6.40 -9.99 25.47
N ALA A 58 6.93 -9.17 26.37
CA ALA A 58 7.23 -9.63 27.72
C ALA A 58 5.95 -10.14 28.41
N ALA A 59 6.03 -11.24 29.15
CA ALA A 59 4.86 -11.84 29.81
C ALA A 59 4.14 -10.87 30.76
N ALA A 60 4.89 -9.96 31.39
CA ALA A 60 4.33 -8.91 32.26
C ALA A 60 3.49 -7.86 31.51
N ASP A 61 3.74 -7.68 30.20
CA ASP A 61 3.06 -6.69 29.36
C ASP A 61 1.94 -7.31 28.51
N ALA A 62 1.74 -8.63 28.55
CA ALA A 62 0.81 -9.34 27.66
C ALA A 62 -0.64 -8.83 27.77
N GLU A 63 -1.16 -8.68 28.99
CA GLU A 63 -2.53 -8.18 29.21
C GLU A 63 -2.69 -6.72 28.74
N ARG A 64 -1.67 -5.90 28.97
CA ARG A 64 -1.67 -4.50 28.54
C ARG A 64 -1.58 -4.37 27.01
N ALA A 65 -0.78 -5.22 26.37
CA ALA A 65 -0.65 -5.27 24.91
C ALA A 65 -1.98 -5.66 24.26
N ASP A 66 -2.67 -6.67 24.79
CA ASP A 66 -3.97 -7.11 24.29
C ASP A 66 -5.02 -5.99 24.39
N GLU A 67 -5.08 -5.30 25.54
CA GLU A 67 -6.01 -4.17 25.73
C GLU A 67 -5.74 -3.01 24.76
N ILE A 68 -4.47 -2.72 24.44
CA ILE A 68 -4.11 -1.67 23.48
C ILE A 68 -4.55 -2.07 22.08
N LEU A 69 -4.29 -3.32 21.66
CA LEU A 69 -4.71 -3.81 20.36
C LEU A 69 -6.23 -3.79 20.23
N ARG A 70 -6.95 -4.26 21.25
CA ARG A 70 -8.42 -4.21 21.30
C ARG A 70 -8.94 -2.79 21.18
N ARG A 71 -8.39 -1.83 21.95
CA ARG A 71 -8.77 -0.41 21.84
C ARG A 71 -8.42 0.19 20.50
N THR A 72 -7.31 -0.20 19.88
CA THR A 72 -6.91 0.28 18.55
C THR A 72 -7.88 -0.23 17.49
N VAL A 73 -8.31 -1.49 17.59
CA VAL A 73 -9.36 -2.07 16.72
C VAL A 73 -10.72 -1.40 16.95
N GLU A 74 -11.08 -1.12 18.19
CA GLU A 74 -12.34 -0.42 18.55
C GLU A 74 -12.33 1.06 18.10
N ARG A 75 -11.20 1.77 18.27
CA ARG A 75 -10.99 3.16 17.84
C ARG A 75 -10.73 3.31 16.35
N ALA A 76 -10.38 2.23 15.65
CA ALA A 76 -10.44 2.18 14.19
C ALA A 76 -11.92 2.17 13.77
N THR A 77 -12.60 3.28 14.03
CA THR A 77 -14.02 3.46 13.75
C THR A 77 -14.21 3.85 12.27
N ASP A 78 -14.92 2.96 11.58
CA ASP A 78 -15.78 3.03 10.38
C ASP A 78 -15.37 3.74 9.08
N ARG A 79 -14.51 4.75 9.06
CA ARG A 79 -14.11 5.42 7.80
C ARG A 79 -12.62 5.37 7.51
N ARG A 80 -11.79 5.35 8.57
CA ARG A 80 -10.33 5.25 8.43
C ARG A 80 -9.85 3.88 7.98
N LEU A 81 -10.67 2.83 8.01
CA LEU A 81 -10.29 1.53 7.44
C LEU A 81 -10.28 1.55 5.90
N ALA A 82 -11.08 2.43 5.29
CA ALA A 82 -11.13 2.58 3.83
C ALA A 82 -10.07 3.58 3.30
N LEU A 83 -9.34 4.25 4.20
CA LEU A 83 -8.30 5.23 3.87
C LEU A 83 -6.97 4.84 4.53
N THR A 84 -5.83 5.18 3.94
CA THR A 84 -4.52 5.01 4.57
C THR A 84 -4.30 6.07 5.66
N ALA A 85 -3.21 5.97 6.42
CA ALA A 85 -2.83 7.00 7.40
C ALA A 85 -2.68 8.39 6.75
N GLU A 86 -2.25 8.44 5.49
CA GLU A 86 -2.15 9.67 4.70
C GLU A 86 -3.49 10.13 4.08
N GLY A 87 -4.60 9.41 4.34
CA GLY A 87 -5.91 9.73 3.81
C GLY A 87 -6.19 9.24 2.39
N ALA A 88 -5.38 8.34 1.83
CA ALA A 88 -5.60 7.80 0.48
C ALA A 88 -6.55 6.59 0.48
N CYS A 89 -7.42 6.45 -0.51
CA CYS A 89 -8.31 5.28 -0.62
C CYS A 89 -7.53 3.97 -0.71
N VAL A 90 -7.82 3.00 0.16
CA VAL A 90 -7.12 1.70 0.19
C VAL A 90 -7.33 0.87 -1.08
N ASN A 91 -8.42 1.12 -1.83
CA ASN A 91 -8.73 0.39 -3.05
C ASN A 91 -7.95 0.92 -4.28
N CYS A 92 -7.93 2.23 -4.50
CA CYS A 92 -7.36 2.82 -5.73
C CYS A 92 -6.17 3.76 -5.50
N GLY A 93 -5.82 4.06 -4.25
CA GLY A 93 -4.72 4.95 -3.89
C GLY A 93 -4.97 6.44 -4.19
N GLN A 94 -6.19 6.83 -4.56
CA GLN A 94 -6.58 8.23 -4.73
C GLN A 94 -6.51 8.94 -3.38
N ASP A 95 -5.83 10.08 -3.33
CA ASP A 95 -5.81 10.94 -2.15
C ASP A 95 -7.23 11.47 -1.85
N MET A 96 -7.70 11.21 -0.63
CA MET A 96 -8.98 11.66 -0.10
C MET A 96 -8.78 12.51 1.17
N SER A 97 -7.56 12.96 1.47
CA SER A 97 -7.23 13.74 2.68
C SER A 97 -8.04 15.03 2.82
N GLU A 98 -8.38 15.70 1.71
CA GLU A 98 -9.26 16.88 1.69
C GLU A 98 -10.75 16.54 1.63
N ARG A 99 -11.11 15.25 1.48
CA ARG A 99 -12.48 14.78 1.17
C ARG A 99 -12.88 13.58 2.03
N VAL A 100 -12.36 13.51 3.26
CA VAL A 100 -12.57 12.40 4.21
C VAL A 100 -14.06 12.22 4.54
N ASP A 101 -14.86 13.27 4.37
CA ASP A 101 -16.30 13.25 4.65
C ASP A 101 -17.14 12.63 3.52
N GLN A 102 -16.58 12.40 2.32
CA GLN A 102 -17.31 11.79 1.21
C GLN A 102 -17.55 10.30 1.45
N GLU A 103 -18.78 9.84 1.24
CA GLU A 103 -19.14 8.43 1.41
C GLU A 103 -18.64 7.54 0.26
N VAL A 104 -18.27 8.16 -0.87
CA VAL A 104 -17.86 7.46 -2.09
C VAL A 104 -16.49 7.99 -2.53
N CYS A 105 -15.58 7.08 -2.91
CA CYS A 105 -14.27 7.45 -3.43
C CYS A 105 -14.42 8.15 -4.80
N ALA A 106 -13.91 9.38 -4.91
CA ALA A 106 -13.94 10.14 -6.16
C ALA A 106 -13.11 9.51 -7.30
N GLY A 107 -12.16 8.62 -6.98
CA GLY A 107 -11.32 7.94 -7.97
C GLY A 107 -11.94 6.67 -8.55
N CYS A 108 -12.54 5.82 -7.71
CA CYS A 108 -13.02 4.50 -8.11
C CYS A 108 -14.52 4.25 -7.90
N GLY A 109 -15.26 5.22 -7.35
CA GLY A 109 -16.71 5.11 -7.15
C GLY A 109 -17.14 4.14 -6.05
N VAL A 110 -16.20 3.55 -5.30
CA VAL A 110 -16.52 2.62 -4.21
C VAL A 110 -17.04 3.37 -3.00
N ASN A 111 -18.12 2.86 -2.40
CA ASN A 111 -18.64 3.36 -1.13
C ASN A 111 -17.65 3.01 0.00
N LEU A 112 -17.05 4.03 0.60
CA LEU A 112 -16.01 3.89 1.63
C LEU A 112 -16.56 3.28 2.91
N ARG A 113 -17.84 3.50 3.23
CA ARG A 113 -18.50 2.90 4.40
C ARG A 113 -18.73 1.40 4.19
N ALA A 114 -19.28 1.01 3.03
CA ALA A 114 -19.46 -0.40 2.69
C ALA A 114 -18.10 -1.13 2.58
N LEU A 115 -17.07 -0.44 2.07
CA LEU A 115 -15.71 -0.98 2.02
C LEU A 115 -15.11 -1.16 3.41
N ALA A 116 -15.26 -0.17 4.30
CA ALA A 116 -14.80 -0.28 5.68
C ALA A 116 -15.56 -1.36 6.46
N GLU A 117 -16.86 -1.53 6.21
CA GLU A 117 -17.68 -2.59 6.82
C GLU A 117 -17.24 -3.98 6.34
N ARG A 118 -16.96 -4.17 5.05
CA ARG A 118 -16.34 -5.40 4.54
C ARG A 118 -14.97 -5.64 5.16
N LEU A 119 -14.11 -4.62 5.19
CA LEU A 119 -12.78 -4.73 5.80
C LEU A 119 -12.85 -5.02 7.30
N ARG A 120 -13.95 -4.65 7.98
CA ARG A 120 -14.21 -5.00 9.37
C ARG A 120 -14.67 -6.44 9.52
N GLU A 121 -15.57 -6.90 8.65
CA GLU A 121 -16.04 -8.29 8.61
C GLU A 121 -14.86 -9.26 8.35
N TYR A 122 -13.92 -8.86 7.50
CA TYR A 122 -12.65 -9.57 7.26
C TYR A 122 -11.50 -9.09 8.16
N GLY A 123 -11.73 -8.18 9.11
CA GLY A 123 -10.70 -7.54 9.94
C GLY A 123 -9.95 -8.48 10.89
N PRO A 124 -10.55 -9.56 11.43
CA PRO A 124 -9.81 -10.62 12.12
C PRO A 124 -9.32 -11.73 11.17
N VAL A 125 -9.66 -11.68 9.89
CA VAL A 125 -9.25 -12.63 8.83
C VAL A 125 -8.71 -11.83 7.64
N LEU A 126 -7.63 -11.10 7.85
CA LEU A 126 -6.85 -10.54 6.74
C LEU A 126 -5.90 -11.59 6.13
N SER A 127 -6.35 -12.85 6.06
CA SER A 127 -5.97 -13.71 4.92
C SER A 127 -6.63 -13.07 3.69
N MET A 128 -5.91 -12.19 2.99
CA MET A 128 -6.38 -11.68 1.70
C MET A 128 -6.74 -12.88 0.80
N PRO A 129 -7.88 -12.85 0.08
CA PRO A 129 -8.18 -13.91 -0.86
C PRO A 129 -7.06 -14.03 -1.88
N GLU A 130 -6.56 -15.26 -2.02
CA GLU A 130 -5.53 -15.67 -2.98
C GLU A 130 -5.87 -15.14 -4.38
N GLY A 131 -4.90 -14.46 -5.01
CA GLY A 131 -4.88 -14.33 -6.47
C GLY A 131 -5.25 -12.98 -7.08
N GLN A 132 -5.36 -11.87 -6.34
CA GLN A 132 -5.38 -10.56 -7.00
C GLN A 132 -3.97 -9.93 -7.05
N PRO A 133 -3.36 -9.77 -8.24
CA PRO A 133 -2.10 -9.06 -8.38
C PRO A 133 -2.33 -7.60 -7.99
N ARG A 134 -1.97 -7.25 -6.75
CA ARG A 134 -1.83 -5.86 -6.33
C ARG A 134 -0.63 -5.28 -7.08
N ILE A 135 -0.89 -4.63 -8.20
CA ILE A 135 0.02 -3.61 -8.72
C ILE A 135 -0.02 -2.49 -7.67
N SER A 136 0.89 -2.55 -6.71
CA SER A 136 1.07 -1.48 -5.73
C SER A 136 1.19 -0.17 -6.50
N GLY A 137 0.46 0.87 -6.07
CA GLY A 137 0.41 2.16 -6.78
C GLY A 137 1.78 2.84 -6.94
N ARG A 138 2.83 2.33 -6.28
CA ARG A 138 4.24 2.66 -6.57
C ARG A 138 4.81 1.88 -7.75
N PHE A 139 4.61 0.56 -7.83
CA PHE A 139 5.02 -0.24 -8.99
C PHE A 139 4.28 0.17 -10.27
N GLY A 140 2.96 0.44 -10.20
CA GLY A 140 2.21 0.90 -11.37
C GLY A 140 2.71 2.23 -11.93
N ARG A 141 3.11 3.16 -11.06
CA ARG A 141 3.71 4.44 -11.47
C ARG A 141 5.11 4.28 -12.05
N ILE A 142 5.93 3.40 -11.49
CA ILE A 142 7.29 3.14 -11.97
C ILE A 142 7.25 2.38 -13.30
N VAL A 143 6.47 1.30 -13.38
CA VAL A 143 6.32 0.48 -14.60
C VAL A 143 5.68 1.29 -15.73
N SER A 144 4.67 2.13 -15.45
CA SER A 144 4.11 3.04 -16.45
C SER A 144 5.14 4.02 -16.99
N ARG A 145 6.00 4.60 -16.13
CA ARG A 145 7.09 5.49 -16.57
C ARG A 145 8.15 4.77 -17.40
N ILE A 146 8.53 3.55 -17.00
CA ILE A 146 9.50 2.73 -17.72
C ILE A 146 8.94 2.34 -19.09
N ILE A 147 7.70 1.87 -19.18
CA ILE A 147 7.10 1.48 -20.47
C ILE A 147 7.01 2.67 -21.42
N LEU A 148 6.62 3.86 -20.95
CA LEU A 148 6.51 5.05 -21.80
C LEU A 148 7.87 5.50 -22.35
N VAL A 149 8.93 5.43 -21.53
CA VAL A 149 10.29 5.82 -21.93
C VAL A 149 10.92 4.76 -22.85
N PHE A 150 10.83 3.48 -22.48
CA PHE A 150 11.49 2.40 -23.20
C PHE A 150 10.74 1.90 -24.43
N PHE A 151 9.42 2.06 -24.51
CA PHE A 151 8.65 1.63 -25.69
C PHE A 151 8.08 2.82 -26.48
N GLY A 152 7.64 3.90 -25.82
CA GLY A 152 7.04 5.05 -26.49
C GLY A 152 8.04 5.83 -27.37
N ILE A 153 9.25 6.09 -26.85
CA ILE A 153 10.28 6.87 -27.56
C ILE A 153 10.84 6.09 -28.78
N PRO A 154 11.27 4.82 -28.65
CA PRO A 154 11.77 4.09 -29.82
C PRO A 154 10.65 3.76 -30.80
N PHE A 155 9.40 3.53 -30.37
CA PHE A 155 8.29 3.37 -31.30
C PHE A 155 8.04 4.65 -32.11
N ALA A 156 8.06 5.83 -31.49
CA ALA A 156 7.94 7.11 -32.19
C ALA A 156 9.11 7.35 -33.17
N ALA A 157 10.34 6.98 -32.79
CA ALA A 157 11.52 7.07 -33.64
C ALA A 157 11.45 6.11 -34.84
N VAL A 158 11.03 4.86 -34.63
CA VAL A 158 10.81 3.89 -35.70
C VAL A 158 9.69 4.35 -36.62
N LEU A 159 8.60 4.89 -36.09
CA LEU A 159 7.48 5.43 -36.87
C LEU A 159 7.88 6.64 -37.72
N THR A 160 8.75 7.52 -37.21
CA THR A 160 9.27 8.67 -37.99
C THR A 160 10.25 8.24 -39.08
N LEU A 161 11.04 7.18 -38.85
CA LEU A 161 11.92 6.60 -39.86
C LEU A 161 11.15 5.84 -40.95
N THR A 162 10.07 5.13 -40.59
CA THR A 162 9.25 4.38 -41.56
C THR A 162 8.31 5.27 -42.38
N LEU A 163 7.86 6.40 -41.83
CA LEU A 163 7.11 7.43 -42.57
C LEU A 163 8.02 8.39 -43.35
N GLY A 164 9.31 8.04 -43.48
CA GLY A 164 10.36 8.83 -44.12
C GLY A 164 9.93 9.45 -45.45
N GLY A 165 9.81 10.79 -45.45
CA GLY A 165 9.59 11.60 -46.64
C GLY A 165 8.56 12.72 -46.49
N ASN A 166 7.72 12.68 -45.46
CA ASN A 166 6.68 13.70 -45.29
C ASN A 166 7.00 14.69 -44.15
N PRO A 167 7.29 15.98 -44.43
CA PRO A 167 7.61 16.97 -43.39
C PRO A 167 6.47 17.16 -42.37
N TRP A 168 5.23 16.85 -42.74
CA TRP A 168 4.08 16.89 -41.86
C TRP A 168 4.12 15.81 -40.77
N GLY A 169 4.76 14.67 -41.04
CA GLY A 169 4.92 13.59 -40.06
C GLY A 169 5.83 13.97 -38.90
N ALA A 170 6.91 14.70 -39.20
CA ALA A 170 7.83 15.21 -38.18
C ALA A 170 7.15 16.26 -37.28
N ALA A 171 6.37 17.18 -37.87
CA ALA A 171 5.63 18.20 -37.12
C ALA A 171 4.59 17.57 -36.16
N LEU A 172 3.86 16.56 -36.63
CA LEU A 172 2.90 15.81 -35.81
C LEU A 172 3.58 15.07 -34.65
N ALA A 173 4.72 14.41 -34.91
CA ALA A 173 5.46 13.70 -33.87
C ALA A 173 5.94 14.65 -32.76
N VAL A 174 6.48 15.82 -33.12
CA VAL A 174 6.92 16.83 -32.14
C VAL A 174 5.74 17.37 -31.33
N ALA A 175 4.58 17.62 -31.97
CA ALA A 175 3.38 18.07 -31.28
C ALA A 175 2.88 17.05 -30.25
N VAL A 176 2.86 15.75 -30.60
CA VAL A 176 2.46 14.67 -29.68
C VAL A 176 3.41 14.57 -28.48
N ILE A 177 4.72 14.65 -28.71
CA ILE A 177 5.72 14.64 -27.63
C ILE A 177 5.53 15.85 -26.71
N ALA A 178 5.30 17.03 -27.26
CA ALA A 178 5.08 18.24 -26.48
C ALA A 178 3.81 18.15 -25.60
N VAL A 179 2.72 17.61 -26.14
CA VAL A 179 1.47 17.37 -25.37
C VAL A 179 1.70 16.35 -24.26
N LEU A 180 2.40 15.25 -24.54
CA LEU A 180 2.72 14.24 -23.52
C LEU A 180 3.57 14.83 -22.39
N LEU A 181 4.58 15.63 -22.71
CA LEU A 181 5.40 16.34 -21.73
C LEU A 181 4.56 17.33 -20.90
N ALA A 182 3.69 18.10 -21.55
CA ALA A 182 2.79 19.03 -20.86
C ALA A 182 1.87 18.30 -19.88
N VAL A 183 1.28 17.16 -20.27
CA VAL A 183 0.43 16.33 -19.40
C VAL A 183 1.23 15.79 -18.21
N ILE A 184 2.46 15.32 -18.44
CA ILE A 184 3.35 14.82 -17.37
C ILE A 184 3.67 15.95 -16.38
N LEU A 185 4.02 17.14 -16.87
CA LEU A 185 4.35 18.31 -16.05
C LEU A 185 3.14 18.84 -15.26
N LEU A 186 1.96 18.92 -15.89
CA LEU A 186 0.71 19.31 -15.23
C LEU A 186 0.33 18.32 -14.11
N ARG A 187 0.57 17.03 -14.33
CA ARG A 187 0.31 16.00 -13.32
C ARG A 187 1.31 16.06 -12.17
N TRP A 188 2.57 16.41 -12.43
CA TRP A 188 3.59 16.66 -11.41
C TRP A 188 3.29 17.87 -10.53
N ARG A 189 2.67 18.92 -11.08
CA ARG A 189 2.35 20.14 -10.31
C ARG A 189 1.18 19.96 -9.33
N ARG A 190 0.39 18.89 -9.49
CA ARG A 190 -0.80 18.59 -8.66
C ARG A 190 -0.55 17.54 -7.57
N THR A 191 0.65 16.97 -7.52
CA THR A 191 1.12 16.03 -6.49
C THR A 191 2.18 16.71 -5.65
#